data_AF-A0A849FWI3-F1
#
_entry.id   AF-A0A849FWI3-F1
#
_cell.length_a   1.000
_cell.length_b   1.000
_cell.length_c   1.000
_cell.angle_alpha   90.00
_cell.angle_beta   90.00
_cell.angle_gamma   90.00
#
_symmetry.space_group_name_H-M   'P 1'
#
loop_
_entity.id
_entity.type
_entity.pdbx_description
1 polymer ?
#
loop_
_entity_poly.entity_id
_entity_poly.type
_entity_poly.pdbx_seq_one_letter_code
_entity_poly.pdbx_strand_id
1 'polypeptide(L)'
;MNSFLKHVADRLLDGSLTMREQMVILPSRRSITYLKHILAKSIDRPIFLPRIVTMDQLASEISGMERLDPVSVGLELYATYSDLYKDAEEFEVFDSWSGAILKDFNTVDTYLIEAADLYTDLRHLKEINEWSFLEEELGADQQKYNNFWKRLGPLYIRFNERTELTGKTYSGAIMRKASDQMRTKRAFPNMKRILFAGFNALSNVEISILDRFHEEGRLEICWDDSRFFTSQSINPAGHFMRQWKQKEWIQSFSEDDDSTCEIEIASHPHAISQCMWAGSLLSDGEGEGDIAIVLADETLLGPLLDQFPSNIDHVNITIGLSFTHSQVYLFLKDYFLLHIRAEKAKNTGQIWQVHHEDLTRWAETSSRFHLIADHIVKSIDKKTKEGRQVFYNEEHLRELLGSEKVSRYGLFNVKMNNLINFSVQLLRDVRSSDRITVGIAERLIEIVTDTSEVISNYP
;
A
#
# COMPACT_ATOMS: atom_id res chain seq x y z
N MET A 1 -5.73 25.40 -22.57
CA MET A 1 -5.77 23.94 -22.83
C MET A 1 -6.80 23.31 -21.92
N ASN A 2 -7.69 22.46 -22.45
CA ASN A 2 -8.52 21.62 -21.60
C ASN A 2 -7.65 20.50 -21.02
N SER A 3 -7.86 20.13 -19.75
CA SER A 3 -7.09 19.02 -19.15
C SER A 3 -7.41 17.69 -19.84
N PHE A 4 -6.50 16.72 -19.78
CA PHE A 4 -6.73 15.38 -20.32
C PHE A 4 -8.06 14.77 -19.85
N LEU A 5 -8.36 14.87 -18.55
CA LEU A 5 -9.63 14.37 -18.00
C LEU A 5 -10.86 15.16 -18.49
N LYS A 6 -10.70 16.41 -18.93
CA LYS A 6 -11.76 17.17 -19.59
C LYS A 6 -12.07 16.59 -20.98
N HIS A 7 -11.06 16.20 -21.76
CA HIS A 7 -11.28 15.47 -23.01
C HIS A 7 -12.00 14.14 -22.79
N VAL A 8 -11.61 13.38 -21.77
CA VAL A 8 -12.31 12.14 -21.36
C VAL A 8 -13.77 12.42 -21.02
N ALA A 9 -14.04 13.50 -20.25
CA ALA A 9 -15.41 13.90 -19.89
C ALA A 9 -16.22 14.30 -21.12
N ASP A 10 -15.66 15.11 -22.01
CA ASP A 10 -16.31 15.54 -23.24
C ASP A 10 -16.62 14.35 -24.14
N ARG A 11 -15.70 13.38 -24.24
CA ARG A 11 -15.92 12.14 -24.99
C ARG A 11 -17.04 11.27 -24.43
N LEU A 12 -17.25 11.29 -23.11
CA LEU A 12 -18.37 10.59 -22.46
C LEU A 12 -19.70 11.27 -22.73
N LEU A 13 -19.69 12.60 -22.75
CA LEU A 13 -20.87 13.43 -23.06
C LEU A 13 -21.19 13.44 -24.56
N ASP A 14 -20.19 13.17 -25.41
CA ASP A 14 -20.31 13.09 -26.86
C ASP A 14 -20.83 11.71 -27.33
N GLY A 15 -21.81 11.77 -28.23
CA GLY A 15 -22.38 10.61 -28.92
C GLY A 15 -23.81 10.23 -28.53
N SER A 16 -24.24 9.07 -29.04
CA SER A 16 -25.61 8.56 -28.95
C SER A 16 -25.84 7.58 -27.79
N LEU A 17 -24.79 7.20 -27.06
CA LEU A 17 -24.88 6.27 -25.93
C LEU A 17 -25.32 6.99 -24.66
N THR A 18 -26.10 6.29 -23.84
CA THR A 18 -26.44 6.79 -22.51
C THR A 18 -25.31 6.50 -21.54
N MET A 19 -25.17 7.35 -20.51
CA MET A 19 -24.15 7.19 -19.45
C MET A 19 -24.16 5.80 -18.82
N ARG A 20 -25.32 5.17 -18.68
CA ARG A 20 -25.44 3.83 -18.08
C ARG A 20 -24.89 2.70 -18.95
N GLU A 21 -24.70 2.94 -20.24
CA GLU A 21 -24.17 1.98 -21.21
C GLU A 21 -22.65 2.11 -21.36
N GLN A 22 -22.04 3.05 -20.64
CA GLN A 22 -20.63 3.41 -20.73
C GLN A 22 -19.91 3.08 -19.41
N MET A 23 -18.68 2.59 -19.54
CA MET A 23 -17.73 2.44 -18.46
C MET A 23 -16.47 3.23 -18.75
N VAL A 24 -15.83 3.74 -17.70
CA VAL A 24 -14.51 4.37 -17.75
C VAL A 24 -13.59 3.64 -16.78
N ILE A 25 -12.43 3.22 -17.27
CA ILE A 25 -11.36 2.62 -16.48
C ILE A 25 -10.24 3.66 -16.35
N LEU A 26 -9.89 3.99 -15.10
CA LEU A 26 -8.86 4.99 -14.76
C LEU A 26 -7.78 4.37 -13.87
N PRO A 27 -6.55 4.92 -13.86
CA PRO A 27 -5.42 4.34 -13.13
C PRO A 27 -5.55 4.48 -11.61
N SER A 28 -6.35 5.43 -11.11
CA SER A 28 -6.41 5.73 -9.69
C SER A 28 -7.78 6.24 -9.25
N ARG A 29 -8.13 5.99 -7.98
CA ARG A 29 -9.33 6.56 -7.33
C ARG A 29 -9.32 8.09 -7.34
N ARG A 30 -8.13 8.72 -7.30
CA ARG A 30 -7.99 10.18 -7.41
C ARG A 30 -8.51 10.65 -8.77
N SER A 31 -8.04 10.03 -9.86
CA SER A 31 -8.50 10.35 -11.22
C SER A 31 -10.02 10.18 -11.37
N ILE A 32 -10.60 9.17 -10.72
CA ILE A 32 -12.06 8.98 -10.67
C ILE A 32 -12.76 10.19 -10.02
N THR A 33 -12.30 10.64 -8.85
CA THR A 33 -12.89 11.80 -8.15
C THR A 33 -12.78 13.07 -8.99
N TYR A 34 -11.62 13.32 -9.62
CA TYR A 34 -11.44 14.48 -10.50
C TYR A 34 -12.36 14.41 -11.73
N LEU A 35 -12.48 13.25 -12.39
CA LEU A 35 -13.38 13.10 -13.53
C LEU A 35 -14.83 13.36 -13.13
N LYS A 36 -15.27 12.85 -11.98
CA LYS A 36 -16.62 13.11 -11.44
C LYS A 36 -16.87 14.61 -11.23
N HIS A 37 -15.88 15.33 -10.69
CA HIS A 37 -15.96 16.78 -10.50
C HIS A 37 -16.06 17.53 -11.83
N ILE A 38 -15.25 17.13 -12.81
CA ILE A 38 -15.28 17.72 -14.16
C ILE A 38 -16.63 17.47 -14.84
N LEU A 39 -17.15 16.24 -14.78
CA LEU A 39 -18.47 15.90 -15.30
C LEU A 39 -19.56 16.72 -14.62
N ALA A 40 -19.53 16.85 -13.29
CA ALA A 40 -20.50 17.65 -12.54
C ALA A 40 -20.51 19.14 -12.95
N LYS A 41 -19.35 19.69 -13.33
CA LYS A 41 -19.23 21.06 -13.86
C LYS A 41 -19.64 21.19 -15.33
N SER A 42 -19.69 20.08 -16.06
CA SER A 42 -19.93 20.05 -17.52
C SER A 42 -21.37 19.69 -17.88
N ILE A 43 -22.26 19.56 -16.89
CA ILE A 43 -23.66 19.18 -17.08
C ILE A 43 -24.59 20.26 -16.53
N ASP A 44 -25.66 20.57 -17.28
CA ASP A 44 -26.67 21.56 -16.87
C ASP A 44 -27.86 20.93 -16.11
N ARG A 45 -27.91 19.59 -16.06
CA ARG A 45 -28.99 18.84 -15.40
C ARG A 45 -28.43 17.59 -14.70
N PRO A 46 -29.08 17.11 -13.63
CA PRO A 46 -28.71 15.85 -13.01
C PRO A 46 -28.77 14.69 -14.01
N ILE A 47 -27.70 13.92 -14.08
CA ILE A 47 -27.60 12.70 -14.90
C ILE A 47 -27.12 11.53 -14.02
N PHE A 48 -27.38 10.31 -14.47
CA PHE A 48 -26.63 9.17 -13.98
C PHE A 48 -25.22 9.24 -14.54
N LEU A 49 -24.20 9.06 -13.70
CA LEU A 49 -22.82 8.96 -14.15
C LEU A 49 -22.58 7.61 -14.83
N PRO A 50 -21.59 7.53 -15.74
CA PRO A 50 -21.14 6.26 -16.24
C PRO A 50 -20.48 5.45 -15.13
N ARG A 51 -20.27 4.16 -15.39
CA ARG A 51 -19.55 3.33 -14.43
C ARG A 51 -18.07 3.70 -14.48
N ILE A 52 -17.55 4.33 -13.43
CA ILE A 52 -16.14 4.74 -13.37
C ILE A 52 -15.43 3.89 -12.31
N VAL A 53 -14.43 3.11 -12.73
CA VAL A 53 -13.71 2.13 -11.89
C VAL A 53 -12.20 2.18 -12.15
N THR A 54 -11.41 1.66 -11.20
CA THR A 54 -10.01 1.33 -11.47
C THR A 54 -9.86 -0.08 -12.04
N MET A 55 -8.69 -0.39 -12.58
CA MET A 55 -8.38 -1.74 -13.05
C MET A 55 -8.48 -2.78 -11.92
N ASP A 56 -7.94 -2.50 -10.74
CA ASP A 56 -8.04 -3.38 -9.57
C ASP A 56 -9.50 -3.65 -9.16
N GLN A 57 -10.35 -2.62 -9.19
CA GLN A 57 -11.77 -2.76 -8.87
C GLN A 57 -12.47 -3.65 -9.89
N LEU A 58 -12.21 -3.41 -11.19
CA LEU A 58 -12.77 -4.22 -12.26
C LEU A 58 -12.30 -5.68 -12.16
N ALA A 59 -11.02 -5.92 -11.88
CA ALA A 59 -10.48 -7.26 -11.74
C ALA A 59 -11.08 -8.00 -10.54
N SER A 60 -11.29 -7.32 -9.41
CA SER A 60 -11.97 -7.88 -8.24
C SER A 60 -13.41 -8.32 -8.60
N GLU A 61 -14.14 -7.47 -9.32
CA GLU A 61 -15.51 -7.78 -9.76
C GLU A 61 -15.57 -8.92 -10.78
N ILE A 62 -14.63 -8.96 -11.73
CA ILE A 62 -14.56 -10.04 -12.73
C ILE A 62 -14.28 -11.35 -12.00
N SER A 63 -13.21 -11.39 -11.21
CA SER A 63 -12.71 -12.60 -10.54
C SER A 63 -13.62 -13.10 -9.43
N GLY A 64 -14.41 -12.20 -8.81
CA GLY A 64 -15.20 -12.47 -7.61
C GLY A 64 -14.36 -12.55 -6.34
N MET A 65 -13.13 -12.03 -6.37
CA MET A 65 -12.16 -12.07 -5.27
C MET A 65 -12.00 -10.70 -4.63
N GLU A 66 -11.67 -10.69 -3.35
CA GLU A 66 -11.31 -9.47 -2.61
C GLU A 66 -9.81 -9.40 -2.34
N ARG A 67 -9.30 -8.17 -2.20
CA ARG A 67 -7.88 -7.94 -1.91
C ARG A 67 -7.63 -8.02 -0.41
N LEU A 68 -6.69 -8.88 -0.01
CA LEU A 68 -6.11 -8.89 1.33
C LEU A 68 -5.17 -7.68 1.51
N ASP A 69 -5.14 -7.14 2.73
CA ASP A 69 -4.13 -6.14 3.08
C ASP A 69 -2.72 -6.78 3.11
N PRO A 70 -1.65 -5.99 2.89
CA PRO A 70 -0.29 -6.54 2.78
C PRO A 70 0.18 -7.36 3.99
N VAL A 71 -0.26 -7.02 5.21
CA VAL A 71 0.13 -7.74 6.43
C VAL A 71 -0.54 -9.11 6.44
N SER A 72 -1.84 -9.15 6.18
CA SER A 72 -2.60 -10.41 6.07
C SER A 72 -2.06 -11.33 4.98
N VAL A 73 -1.67 -10.77 3.82
CA VAL A 73 -1.00 -11.54 2.74
C VAL A 73 0.30 -12.20 3.25
N GLY A 74 1.13 -11.44 3.97
CA GLY A 74 2.40 -11.94 4.53
C GLY A 74 2.19 -13.04 5.56
N LEU A 75 1.22 -12.88 6.47
CA LEU A 75 0.89 -13.89 7.47
C LEU A 75 0.31 -15.16 6.84
N GLU A 76 -0.59 -15.02 5.87
CA GLU A 76 -1.17 -16.16 5.15
C GLU A 76 -0.08 -16.92 4.38
N LEU A 77 0.90 -16.20 3.80
CA LEU A 77 2.06 -16.82 3.16
C LEU A 77 2.94 -17.55 4.18
N TYR A 78 3.22 -16.94 5.35
CA TYR A 78 4.00 -17.59 6.40
C TYR A 78 3.32 -18.85 6.90
N ALA A 79 2.02 -18.78 7.13
CA ALA A 79 1.26 -19.92 7.62
C ALA A 79 1.21 -21.04 6.57
N THR A 80 1.09 -20.69 5.29
CA THR A 80 1.25 -21.64 4.18
C THR A 80 2.64 -22.29 4.18
N TYR A 81 3.70 -21.48 4.37
CA TYR A 81 5.08 -21.95 4.41
C TYR A 81 5.33 -22.91 5.59
N SER A 82 4.85 -22.56 6.77
CA SER A 82 4.95 -23.36 8.00
C SER A 82 4.17 -24.67 7.92
N ASP A 83 2.99 -24.66 7.29
CA ASP A 83 2.20 -25.87 7.06
C ASP A 83 2.87 -26.81 6.05
N LEU A 84 3.56 -26.25 5.05
CA LEU A 84 4.17 -27.02 3.97
C LEU A 84 5.53 -27.62 4.36
N TYR A 85 6.29 -26.93 5.21
CA TYR A 85 7.66 -27.31 5.57
C TYR A 85 7.83 -27.48 7.07
N LYS A 86 8.17 -28.71 7.49
CA LYS A 86 8.41 -29.04 8.92
C LYS A 86 9.60 -28.31 9.53
N ASP A 87 10.55 -27.92 8.70
CA ASP A 87 11.73 -27.14 9.05
C ASP A 87 11.59 -25.68 8.61
N ALA A 88 10.35 -25.17 8.59
CA ALA A 88 10.08 -23.77 8.36
C ALA A 88 10.83 -22.90 9.38
N GLU A 89 11.44 -21.83 8.88
CA GLU A 89 12.10 -20.82 9.68
C GLU A 89 11.10 -20.09 10.59
N GLU A 90 11.60 -19.52 11.69
CA GLU A 90 10.80 -18.64 12.54
C GLU A 90 10.33 -17.41 11.76
N PHE A 91 9.18 -16.87 12.15
CA PHE A 91 8.53 -15.74 11.47
C PHE A 91 9.48 -14.55 11.24
N GLU A 92 10.35 -14.21 12.20
CA GLU A 92 11.29 -13.09 12.08
C GLU A 92 12.30 -13.29 10.93
N VAL A 93 12.76 -14.53 10.72
CA VAL A 93 13.65 -14.85 9.60
C VAL A 93 12.88 -14.82 8.28
N PHE A 94 11.68 -15.42 8.26
CA PHE A 94 10.80 -15.42 7.09
C PHE A 94 10.42 -14.00 6.63
N ASP A 95 10.05 -13.12 7.58
CA ASP A 95 9.62 -11.75 7.31
C ASP A 95 10.68 -10.96 6.54
N SER A 96 11.97 -11.22 6.84
CA SER A 96 13.10 -10.53 6.20
C SER A 96 13.19 -10.72 4.68
N TRP A 97 12.64 -11.81 4.12
CA TRP A 97 12.69 -12.12 2.70
C TRP A 97 11.31 -12.27 2.04
N SER A 98 10.25 -12.50 2.81
CA SER A 98 8.90 -12.77 2.30
C SER A 98 8.35 -11.66 1.41
N GLY A 99 8.64 -10.39 1.73
CA GLY A 99 8.21 -9.25 0.93
C GLY A 99 8.77 -9.25 -0.50
N ALA A 100 10.01 -9.72 -0.68
CA ALA A 100 10.60 -9.88 -2.01
C ALA A 100 9.89 -10.98 -2.80
N ILE A 101 9.61 -12.12 -2.15
CA ILE A 101 8.91 -13.25 -2.78
C ILE A 101 7.46 -12.91 -3.15
N LEU A 102 6.74 -12.16 -2.30
CA LEU A 102 5.40 -11.68 -2.63
C LEU A 102 5.40 -10.74 -3.85
N LYS A 103 6.44 -9.91 -3.98
CA LYS A 103 6.62 -9.05 -5.16
C LYS A 103 6.88 -9.89 -6.42
N ASP A 104 7.68 -10.94 -6.30
CA ASP A 104 7.93 -11.88 -7.40
C ASP A 104 6.64 -12.62 -7.78
N PHE A 105 5.87 -13.14 -6.82
CA PHE A 105 4.57 -13.77 -7.07
C PHE A 105 3.61 -12.82 -7.79
N ASN A 106 3.50 -11.57 -7.32
CA ASN A 106 2.71 -10.55 -7.99
C ASN A 106 3.19 -10.30 -9.42
N THR A 107 4.50 -10.33 -9.67
CA THR A 107 5.09 -10.15 -11.00
C THR A 107 4.76 -11.34 -11.90
N VAL A 108 4.93 -12.57 -11.40
CA VAL A 108 4.53 -13.81 -12.09
C VAL A 108 3.10 -13.70 -12.58
N ASP A 109 2.17 -13.30 -11.71
CA ASP A 109 0.76 -13.17 -12.05
C ASP A 109 0.43 -12.06 -13.03
N THR A 110 0.92 -10.85 -12.77
CA THR A 110 0.64 -9.67 -13.61
C THR A 110 1.24 -9.80 -15.01
N TYR A 111 2.33 -10.57 -15.17
CA TYR A 111 2.94 -10.87 -16.46
C TYR A 111 2.40 -12.13 -17.14
N LEU A 112 1.43 -12.83 -16.54
CA LEU A 112 0.87 -14.09 -17.04
C LEU A 112 1.93 -15.20 -17.24
N ILE A 113 2.97 -15.23 -16.40
CA ILE A 113 4.03 -16.25 -16.50
C ILE A 113 3.50 -17.59 -15.99
N GLU A 114 3.77 -18.69 -16.71
CA GLU A 114 3.43 -20.04 -16.24
C GLU A 114 4.33 -20.43 -15.07
N ALA A 115 3.80 -20.41 -13.85
CA ALA A 115 4.56 -20.62 -12.63
C ALA A 115 5.23 -22.01 -12.58
N ALA A 116 4.56 -23.03 -13.11
CA ALA A 116 5.10 -24.39 -13.15
C ALA A 116 6.40 -24.45 -13.96
N ASP A 117 6.42 -23.81 -15.14
CA ASP A 117 7.57 -23.74 -16.02
C ASP A 117 8.67 -22.89 -15.39
N LEU A 118 8.32 -21.69 -14.89
CA LEU A 118 9.26 -20.78 -14.25
C LEU A 118 10.02 -21.42 -13.09
N TYR A 119 9.31 -22.01 -12.13
CA TYR A 119 9.95 -22.60 -10.96
C TYR A 119 10.70 -23.89 -11.29
N THR A 120 10.28 -24.62 -12.33
CA THR A 120 11.05 -25.76 -12.86
C THR A 120 12.36 -25.31 -13.49
N ASP A 121 12.31 -24.28 -14.35
CA ASP A 121 13.48 -23.73 -15.02
C ASP A 121 14.45 -23.07 -14.04
N LEU A 122 13.93 -22.30 -13.07
CA LEU A 122 14.75 -21.72 -12.00
C LEU A 122 15.43 -22.82 -11.19
N ARG A 123 14.73 -23.89 -10.84
CA ARG A 123 15.33 -25.04 -10.15
C ARG A 123 16.47 -25.64 -10.99
N HIS A 124 16.24 -25.92 -12.27
CA HIS A 124 17.26 -26.49 -13.15
C HIS A 124 18.47 -25.56 -13.33
N LEU A 125 18.25 -24.25 -13.52
CA LEU A 125 19.32 -23.27 -13.63
C LEU A 125 20.16 -23.21 -12.35
N LYS A 126 19.54 -23.30 -11.17
CA LYS A 126 20.27 -23.32 -9.90
C LYS A 126 21.03 -24.63 -9.70
N GLU A 127 20.43 -25.77 -10.03
CA GLU A 127 21.12 -27.08 -10.02
C GLU A 127 22.35 -27.08 -10.94
N ILE A 128 22.27 -26.44 -12.11
CA ILE A 128 23.42 -26.28 -13.03
C ILE A 128 24.49 -25.35 -12.44
N ASN A 129 24.10 -24.21 -11.88
CA ASN A 129 25.05 -23.22 -11.32
C ASN A 129 25.77 -23.73 -10.07
N GLU A 130 25.12 -24.61 -9.31
CA GLU A 130 25.69 -25.23 -8.11
C GLU A 130 26.46 -26.50 -8.40
N TRP A 131 26.36 -27.05 -9.62
CA TRP A 131 27.21 -28.14 -10.07
C TRP A 131 28.65 -27.64 -10.21
N SER A 132 29.40 -27.74 -9.12
CA SER A 132 30.84 -27.55 -9.16
C SER A 132 31.45 -28.74 -9.91
N PHE A 133 32.25 -28.48 -10.94
CA PHE A 133 33.03 -29.51 -11.63
C PHE A 133 34.23 -30.01 -10.78
N LEU A 134 34.42 -29.54 -9.55
CA LEU A 134 35.66 -29.68 -8.77
C LEU A 134 35.50 -30.12 -7.30
N GLU A 135 34.29 -30.10 -6.73
CA GLU A 135 33.99 -30.54 -5.36
C GLU A 135 32.74 -31.44 -5.35
N GLU A 136 32.86 -32.63 -4.73
CA GLU A 136 31.82 -33.68 -4.70
C GLU A 136 30.63 -33.35 -3.79
N GLU A 137 30.75 -32.37 -2.88
CA GLU A 137 29.69 -32.03 -1.92
C GLU A 137 29.42 -30.52 -1.87
N LEU A 138 28.13 -30.15 -1.94
CA LEU A 138 27.68 -28.76 -1.76
C LEU A 138 27.90 -28.33 -0.31
N GLY A 139 28.52 -27.16 -0.09
CA GLY A 139 28.61 -26.54 1.23
C GLY A 139 27.22 -26.26 1.84
N ALA A 140 27.14 -26.18 3.16
CA ALA A 140 25.86 -26.04 3.89
C ALA A 140 25.01 -24.83 3.43
N ASP A 141 25.64 -23.70 3.10
CA ASP A 141 24.95 -22.51 2.62
C ASP A 141 24.42 -22.67 1.19
N GLN A 142 25.17 -23.39 0.34
CA GLN A 142 24.76 -23.73 -1.02
C GLN A 142 23.52 -24.65 -0.99
N GLN A 143 23.51 -25.65 -0.11
CA GLN A 143 22.37 -26.54 0.08
C GLN A 143 21.12 -25.78 0.58
N LYS A 144 21.28 -24.86 1.54
CA LYS A 144 20.18 -24.00 2.01
C LYS A 144 19.61 -23.15 0.88
N TYR A 145 20.47 -22.53 0.09
CA TYR A 145 20.07 -21.71 -1.04
C TYR A 145 19.33 -22.51 -2.12
N ASN A 146 19.80 -23.71 -2.46
CA ASN A 146 19.10 -24.60 -3.40
C ASN A 146 17.72 -25.02 -2.88
N ASN A 147 17.67 -25.43 -1.61
CA ASN A 147 16.43 -25.84 -0.96
C ASN A 147 15.41 -24.71 -0.96
N PHE A 148 15.84 -23.46 -0.77
CA PHE A 148 14.96 -22.30 -0.88
C PHE A 148 14.25 -22.23 -2.25
N TRP A 149 14.99 -22.31 -3.37
CA TRP A 149 14.40 -22.24 -4.72
C TRP A 149 13.51 -23.44 -5.04
N LYS A 150 13.86 -24.64 -4.56
CA LYS A 150 13.00 -25.83 -4.68
C LYS A 150 11.67 -25.68 -3.96
N ARG A 151 11.62 -24.89 -2.88
CA ARG A 151 10.43 -24.67 -2.06
C ARG A 151 9.48 -23.61 -2.63
N LEU A 152 9.94 -22.69 -3.47
CA LEU A 152 9.13 -21.57 -3.93
C LEU A 152 7.96 -21.98 -4.83
N GLY A 153 8.16 -22.92 -5.75
CA GLY A 153 7.08 -23.39 -6.64
C GLY A 153 5.91 -24.02 -5.88
N PRO A 154 6.15 -25.04 -5.03
CA PRO A 154 5.10 -25.61 -4.19
C PRO A 154 4.46 -24.59 -3.24
N LEU A 155 5.25 -23.65 -2.70
CA LEU A 155 4.74 -22.58 -1.84
C LEU A 155 3.77 -21.67 -2.61
N TYR A 156 4.15 -21.20 -3.81
CA TYR A 156 3.30 -20.38 -4.67
C TYR A 156 1.97 -21.05 -4.99
N ILE A 157 2.00 -22.34 -5.38
CA ILE A 157 0.81 -23.10 -5.73
C ILE A 157 -0.10 -23.21 -4.51
N ARG A 158 0.44 -23.69 -3.38
CA ARG A 158 -0.34 -23.90 -2.16
C ARG A 158 -0.91 -22.60 -1.61
N PHE A 159 -0.15 -21.51 -1.69
CA PHE A 159 -0.58 -20.19 -1.23
C PHE A 159 -1.78 -19.67 -2.05
N ASN A 160 -1.72 -19.80 -3.38
CA ASN A 160 -2.82 -19.41 -4.25
C ASN A 160 -4.08 -20.27 -4.03
N GLU A 161 -3.93 -21.59 -3.86
CA GLU A 161 -5.06 -22.47 -3.51
C GLU A 161 -5.74 -22.06 -2.20
N ARG A 162 -4.96 -21.77 -1.15
CA ARG A 162 -5.51 -21.39 0.16
C ARG A 162 -6.26 -20.06 0.11
N THR A 163 -5.63 -19.05 -0.48
CA THR A 163 -6.23 -17.72 -0.62
C THR A 163 -7.43 -17.72 -1.57
N GLU A 164 -7.46 -18.62 -2.55
CA GLU A 164 -8.64 -18.82 -3.40
C GLU A 164 -9.84 -19.37 -2.63
N LEU A 165 -9.63 -20.31 -1.70
CA LEU A 165 -10.71 -20.90 -0.89
C LEU A 165 -11.41 -19.88 0.03
N THR A 166 -10.68 -18.86 0.51
CA THR A 166 -11.24 -17.80 1.34
C THR A 166 -11.89 -16.68 0.52
N GLY A 167 -11.72 -16.70 -0.80
CA GLY A 167 -12.17 -15.62 -1.69
C GLY A 167 -11.35 -14.34 -1.57
N LYS A 168 -10.23 -14.35 -0.83
CA LYS A 168 -9.39 -13.16 -0.58
C LYS A 168 -7.92 -13.45 -0.90
N THR A 169 -7.27 -12.64 -1.73
CA THR A 169 -5.86 -12.85 -2.11
C THR A 169 -5.12 -11.55 -2.44
N TYR A 170 -3.88 -11.62 -2.94
CA TYR A 170 -3.08 -10.46 -3.35
C TYR A 170 -3.43 -9.98 -4.77
N SER A 171 -3.04 -8.74 -5.08
CA SER A 171 -3.46 -8.03 -6.30
C SER A 171 -3.16 -8.79 -7.59
N GLY A 172 -1.96 -9.38 -7.71
CA GLY A 172 -1.53 -10.14 -8.87
C GLY A 172 -2.44 -11.33 -9.17
N ALA A 173 -2.70 -12.17 -8.17
CA ALA A 173 -3.59 -13.33 -8.32
C ALA A 173 -5.03 -12.94 -8.72
N ILE A 174 -5.56 -11.84 -8.16
CA ILE A 174 -6.86 -11.28 -8.57
C ILE A 174 -6.85 -10.90 -10.05
N MET A 175 -5.80 -10.19 -10.47
CA MET A 175 -5.59 -9.72 -11.84
C MET A 175 -5.48 -10.91 -12.82
N ARG A 176 -4.68 -11.93 -12.51
CA ARG A 176 -4.58 -13.15 -13.32
C ARG A 176 -5.94 -13.85 -13.43
N LYS A 177 -6.60 -14.13 -12.29
CA LYS A 177 -7.90 -14.80 -12.27
C LYS A 177 -8.97 -14.03 -13.04
N ALA A 178 -8.95 -12.70 -12.98
CA ALA A 178 -9.81 -11.87 -13.79
C ALA A 178 -9.55 -12.08 -15.29
N SER A 179 -8.28 -12.06 -15.72
CA SER A 179 -7.89 -12.34 -17.11
C SER A 179 -8.37 -13.72 -17.57
N ASP A 180 -8.14 -14.77 -16.77
CA ASP A 180 -8.55 -16.14 -17.09
C ASP A 180 -10.07 -16.27 -17.24
N GLN A 181 -10.82 -15.63 -16.34
CA GLN A 181 -12.28 -15.62 -16.41
C GLN A 181 -12.81 -14.81 -17.60
N MET A 182 -12.14 -13.73 -18.01
CA MET A 182 -12.50 -12.97 -19.21
C MET A 182 -12.38 -13.81 -20.50
N ARG A 183 -11.55 -14.86 -20.52
CA ARG A 183 -11.47 -15.80 -21.65
C ARG A 183 -12.74 -16.63 -21.83
N THR A 184 -13.49 -16.87 -20.75
CA THR A 184 -14.69 -17.74 -20.74
C THR A 184 -16.00 -16.98 -20.59
N LYS A 185 -16.01 -15.88 -19.83
CA LYS A 185 -17.17 -15.01 -19.62
C LYS A 185 -17.35 -14.06 -20.80
N ARG A 186 -18.31 -14.35 -21.69
CA ARG A 186 -18.69 -13.40 -22.75
C ARG A 186 -19.45 -12.21 -22.16
N ALA A 187 -19.15 -11.00 -22.65
CA ALA A 187 -19.93 -9.78 -22.39
C ALA A 187 -20.00 -9.30 -20.93
N PHE A 188 -19.01 -9.62 -20.10
CA PHE A 188 -18.85 -9.02 -18.77
C PHE A 188 -17.69 -8.01 -18.78
N PRO A 189 -17.80 -6.84 -18.12
CA PRO A 189 -19.04 -6.22 -17.67
C PRO A 189 -19.94 -5.87 -18.87
N ASN A 190 -21.26 -5.92 -18.71
CA ASN A 190 -22.21 -5.69 -19.81
C ASN A 190 -22.36 -4.18 -20.13
N MET A 191 -21.34 -3.62 -20.77
CA MET A 191 -21.24 -2.21 -21.17
C MET A 191 -21.12 -2.14 -22.68
N LYS A 192 -21.81 -1.20 -23.34
CA LYS A 192 -21.69 -1.02 -24.79
C LYS A 192 -20.36 -0.38 -25.17
N ARG A 193 -19.84 0.50 -24.32
CA ARG A 193 -18.56 1.17 -24.51
C ARG A 193 -17.74 1.17 -23.22
N ILE A 194 -16.46 0.84 -23.34
CA ILE A 194 -15.48 0.82 -22.26
C ILE A 194 -14.36 1.78 -22.66
N LEU A 195 -14.28 2.91 -21.97
CA LEU A 195 -13.27 3.93 -22.19
C LEU A 195 -12.10 3.68 -21.22
N PHE A 196 -10.92 3.38 -21.74
CA PHE A 196 -9.72 3.16 -20.93
C PHE A 196 -8.80 4.37 -21.04
N ALA A 197 -8.52 5.05 -19.92
CA ALA A 197 -7.90 6.36 -19.96
C ALA A 197 -6.80 6.60 -18.91
N GLY A 198 -5.70 7.24 -19.33
CA GLY A 198 -4.69 7.81 -18.43
C GLY A 198 -3.65 6.84 -17.85
N PHE A 199 -3.41 5.69 -18.49
CA PHE A 199 -2.39 4.73 -18.07
C PHE A 199 -1.08 4.95 -18.81
N ASN A 200 0.04 4.93 -18.08
CA ASN A 200 1.38 5.08 -18.68
C ASN A 200 1.96 3.74 -19.15
N ALA A 201 1.93 2.73 -18.27
CA ALA A 201 2.43 1.39 -18.53
C ALA A 201 1.32 0.38 -18.22
N LEU A 202 1.28 -0.70 -19.01
CA LEU A 202 0.34 -1.81 -18.85
C LEU A 202 1.10 -3.09 -18.59
N SER A 203 0.58 -3.90 -17.67
CA SER A 203 0.98 -5.29 -17.46
C SER A 203 0.38 -6.21 -18.53
N ASN A 204 0.91 -7.42 -18.66
CA ASN A 204 0.39 -8.40 -19.64
C ASN A 204 -1.04 -8.82 -19.31
N VAL A 205 -1.41 -8.92 -18.03
CA VAL A 205 -2.82 -9.14 -17.63
C VAL A 205 -3.70 -8.01 -18.15
N GLU A 206 -3.31 -6.75 -17.94
CA GLU A 206 -4.13 -5.61 -18.36
C GLU A 206 -4.31 -5.63 -19.87
N ILE A 207 -3.23 -5.85 -20.61
CA ILE A 207 -3.28 -6.00 -22.06
C ILE A 207 -4.23 -7.14 -22.45
N SER A 208 -4.16 -8.30 -21.80
CA SER A 208 -5.03 -9.45 -22.10
C SER A 208 -6.52 -9.13 -21.86
N ILE A 209 -6.85 -8.38 -20.81
CA ILE A 209 -8.23 -7.96 -20.53
C ILE A 209 -8.70 -6.92 -21.55
N LEU A 210 -7.83 -5.98 -21.93
CA LEU A 210 -8.13 -4.97 -22.94
C LEU A 210 -8.28 -5.58 -24.34
N ASP A 211 -7.40 -6.50 -24.74
CA ASP A 211 -7.49 -7.25 -25.99
C ASP A 211 -8.88 -7.93 -26.09
N ARG A 212 -9.39 -8.47 -24.97
CA ARG A 212 -10.73 -9.06 -24.93
C ARG A 212 -11.86 -8.04 -25.15
N PHE A 213 -11.78 -6.85 -24.56
CA PHE A 213 -12.77 -5.78 -24.81
C PHE A 213 -12.68 -5.23 -26.23
N HIS A 214 -11.48 -5.21 -26.82
CA HIS A 214 -11.26 -4.81 -28.19
C HIS A 214 -11.87 -5.82 -29.18
N GLU A 215 -11.62 -7.13 -29.00
CA GLU A 215 -12.22 -8.20 -29.81
C GLU A 215 -13.74 -8.14 -29.86
N GLU A 216 -14.37 -7.70 -28.77
CA GLU A 216 -15.81 -7.54 -28.66
C GLU A 216 -16.32 -6.21 -29.26
N GLY A 217 -15.44 -5.35 -29.75
CA GLY A 217 -15.76 -4.06 -30.37
C GLY A 217 -16.21 -2.98 -29.39
N ARG A 218 -15.86 -3.11 -28.10
CA ARG A 218 -16.38 -2.25 -27.01
C ARG A 218 -15.33 -1.32 -26.43
N LEU A 219 -14.05 -1.57 -26.69
CA LEU A 219 -12.94 -0.79 -26.15
C LEU A 219 -12.69 0.49 -26.94
N GLU A 220 -12.57 1.59 -26.22
CA GLU A 220 -12.05 2.86 -26.69
C GLU A 220 -10.92 3.29 -25.75
N ILE A 221 -9.81 3.74 -26.31
CA ILE A 221 -8.63 4.16 -25.57
C ILE A 221 -8.54 5.67 -25.57
N CYS A 222 -8.31 6.32 -24.43
CA CYS A 222 -7.80 7.69 -24.38
C CYS A 222 -6.41 7.73 -23.74
N TRP A 223 -5.36 7.98 -24.52
CA TRP A 223 -4.01 8.21 -23.97
C TRP A 223 -3.70 9.70 -23.93
N ASP A 224 -2.99 10.08 -22.88
CA ASP A 224 -2.35 11.39 -22.77
C ASP A 224 -0.94 11.26 -23.38
N ASP A 225 -0.87 11.27 -24.71
CA ASP A 225 0.39 11.13 -25.43
C ASP A 225 0.79 12.39 -26.17
N SER A 226 2.08 12.71 -26.12
CA SER A 226 2.68 13.75 -26.96
C SER A 226 3.67 13.13 -27.95
N ARG A 227 3.81 13.75 -29.13
CA ARG A 227 4.84 13.34 -30.10
C ARG A 227 6.24 13.43 -29.51
N PHE A 228 6.47 14.33 -28.56
CA PHE A 228 7.76 14.47 -27.88
C PHE A 228 8.24 13.15 -27.26
N PHE A 229 7.37 12.43 -26.54
CA PHE A 229 7.75 11.16 -25.89
C PHE A 229 7.85 9.99 -26.88
N THR A 230 7.05 10.00 -27.96
CA THR A 230 6.90 8.83 -28.84
C THR A 230 7.77 8.86 -30.10
N SER A 231 8.18 10.04 -30.57
CA SER A 231 9.03 10.21 -31.77
C SER A 231 10.52 9.98 -31.52
N GLN A 232 11.01 10.24 -30.31
CA GLN A 232 12.43 10.10 -29.97
C GLN A 232 12.71 8.75 -29.34
N SER A 233 13.45 7.87 -30.04
CA SER A 233 13.78 6.52 -29.56
C SER A 233 14.58 6.51 -28.25
N ILE A 234 15.34 7.57 -27.99
CA ILE A 234 16.22 7.69 -26.81
C ILE A 234 15.49 8.15 -25.54
N ASN A 235 14.29 8.75 -25.65
CA ASN A 235 13.56 9.25 -24.49
C ASN A 235 12.99 8.06 -23.69
N PRO A 236 13.46 7.79 -22.46
CA PRO A 236 13.01 6.64 -21.67
C PRO A 236 11.54 6.75 -21.26
N ALA A 237 11.02 7.97 -21.09
CA ALA A 237 9.64 8.20 -20.67
C ALA A 237 8.61 7.66 -21.69
N GLY A 238 8.98 7.60 -22.97
CA GLY A 238 8.13 7.01 -24.01
C GLY A 238 8.32 5.51 -24.23
N HIS A 239 9.16 4.81 -23.46
CA HIS A 239 9.50 3.41 -23.72
C HIS A 239 8.26 2.50 -23.79
N PHE A 240 7.43 2.52 -22.74
CA PHE A 240 6.21 1.71 -22.69
C PHE A 240 5.20 2.13 -23.76
N MET A 241 5.01 3.44 -23.96
CA MET A 241 4.11 3.96 -24.98
C MET A 241 4.49 3.48 -26.39
N ARG A 242 5.78 3.44 -26.71
CA ARG A 242 6.28 2.93 -28.01
C ARG A 242 6.05 1.43 -28.18
N GLN A 243 6.18 0.63 -27.11
CA GLN A 243 5.89 -0.80 -27.16
C GLN A 243 4.41 -1.06 -27.47
N TRP A 244 3.51 -0.30 -26.84
CA TRP A 244 2.08 -0.53 -26.97
C TRP A 244 1.48 0.05 -28.25
N LYS A 245 2.02 1.15 -28.80
CA LYS A 245 1.60 1.70 -30.10
C LYS A 245 1.73 0.72 -31.27
N GLN A 246 2.41 -0.41 -31.09
CA GLN A 246 2.44 -1.51 -32.07
C GLN A 246 1.12 -2.27 -32.15
N LYS A 247 0.21 -2.12 -31.17
CA LYS A 247 -1.12 -2.73 -31.16
C LYS A 247 -2.11 -1.88 -31.98
N GLU A 248 -2.86 -2.53 -32.87
CA GLU A 248 -3.75 -1.86 -33.85
C GLU A 248 -4.90 -1.04 -33.24
N TRP A 249 -5.25 -1.31 -31.98
CA TRP A 249 -6.40 -0.70 -31.31
C TRP A 249 -6.10 0.53 -30.45
N ILE A 250 -4.84 0.95 -30.38
CA ILE A 250 -4.45 2.17 -29.65
C ILE A 250 -4.63 3.38 -30.55
N GLN A 251 -5.75 4.08 -30.38
CA GLN A 251 -5.97 5.39 -31.01
C GLN A 251 -5.40 6.48 -30.10
N SER A 252 -4.41 7.23 -30.62
CA SER A 252 -3.84 8.39 -29.94
C SER A 252 -4.77 9.59 -30.09
N PHE A 253 -4.99 10.29 -28.98
CA PHE A 253 -5.71 11.56 -28.93
C PHE A 253 -4.71 12.69 -28.65
N SER A 254 -3.59 12.71 -29.37
CA SER A 254 -2.59 13.77 -29.19
C SER A 254 -3.00 15.03 -29.97
N GLU A 255 -3.28 16.12 -29.26
CA GLU A 255 -2.98 17.44 -29.82
C GLU A 255 -1.47 17.64 -29.68
N ASP A 256 -0.80 18.00 -30.77
CA ASP A 256 0.61 18.34 -30.72
C ASP A 256 0.76 19.64 -29.93
N ASP A 257 1.39 19.55 -28.76
CA ASP A 257 1.90 20.72 -28.08
C ASP A 257 3.36 20.91 -28.47
N ASP A 258 3.59 21.81 -29.44
CA ASP A 258 4.92 22.27 -29.85
C ASP A 258 5.46 23.36 -28.89
N SER A 259 4.86 23.52 -27.70
CA SER A 259 5.35 24.48 -26.72
C SER A 259 6.80 24.18 -26.32
N THR A 260 7.63 25.20 -26.44
CA THR A 260 9.01 25.16 -25.94
C THR A 260 9.00 25.55 -24.47
N CYS A 261 9.51 24.66 -23.62
CA CYS A 261 9.72 24.94 -22.20
C CYS A 261 11.19 25.31 -21.96
N GLU A 262 11.42 26.40 -21.22
CA GLU A 262 12.74 26.71 -20.68
C GLU A 262 13.00 25.81 -19.47
N ILE A 263 14.09 25.06 -19.51
CA ILE A 263 14.48 24.15 -18.43
C ILE A 263 15.69 24.73 -17.73
N GLU A 264 15.51 25.19 -16.50
CA GLU A 264 16.60 25.55 -15.61
C GLU A 264 17.04 24.33 -14.79
N ILE A 265 18.36 24.08 -14.74
CA ILE A 265 18.96 23.02 -13.94
C ILE A 265 19.90 23.65 -12.92
N ALA A 266 19.51 23.60 -11.65
CA ALA A 266 20.34 24.06 -10.55
C ALA A 266 20.91 22.88 -9.75
N SER A 267 22.23 22.89 -9.52
CA SER A 267 22.90 21.88 -8.69
C SER A 267 23.17 22.42 -7.29
N HIS A 268 22.77 21.65 -6.28
CA HIS A 268 22.96 21.99 -4.87
C HIS A 268 23.61 20.82 -4.13
N PRO A 269 24.58 21.08 -3.22
CA PRO A 269 25.36 20.04 -2.57
C PRO A 269 24.56 19.20 -1.54
N HIS A 270 23.45 19.74 -1.02
CA HIS A 270 22.64 19.11 0.01
C HIS A 270 21.15 19.22 -0.31
N ALA A 271 20.36 18.21 0.09
CA ALA A 271 18.92 18.19 -0.14
C ALA A 271 18.18 19.36 0.56
N ILE A 272 18.68 19.80 1.72
CA ILE A 272 18.16 21.01 2.41
C ILE A 272 18.37 22.26 1.54
N SER A 273 19.53 22.39 0.90
CA SER A 273 19.82 23.51 0.00
C SER A 273 18.89 23.52 -1.22
N GLN A 274 18.49 22.34 -1.73
CA GLN A 274 17.48 22.23 -2.78
C GLN A 274 16.12 22.74 -2.30
N CYS A 275 15.72 22.42 -1.06
CA CYS A 275 14.48 22.91 -0.47
C CYS A 275 14.49 24.44 -0.29
N MET A 276 15.61 25.00 0.17
CA MET A 276 15.78 26.46 0.31
C MET A 276 15.67 27.17 -1.03
N TRP A 277 16.28 26.61 -2.08
CA TRP A 277 16.17 27.16 -3.43
C TRP A 277 14.75 27.07 -3.99
N ALA A 278 14.06 25.93 -3.80
CA ALA A 278 12.65 25.83 -4.17
C ALA A 278 11.78 26.87 -3.43
N GLY A 279 12.05 27.12 -2.14
CA GLY A 279 11.37 28.14 -1.36
C GLY A 279 11.66 29.58 -1.83
N SER A 280 12.89 29.86 -2.31
CA SER A 280 13.20 31.18 -2.88
C SER A 280 12.44 31.42 -4.19
N LEU A 281 12.33 30.42 -5.07
CA LEU A 281 11.54 30.53 -6.30
C LEU A 281 10.07 30.87 -6.01
N LEU A 282 9.49 30.24 -4.98
CA LEU A 282 8.13 30.54 -4.53
C LEU A 282 7.99 31.96 -3.95
N SER A 283 9.01 32.45 -3.27
CA SER A 283 9.01 33.78 -2.62
C SER A 283 9.15 34.92 -3.62
N ASP A 284 9.95 34.70 -4.66
CA ASP A 284 10.23 35.68 -5.71
C ASP A 284 9.05 35.85 -6.68
N GLY A 285 7.99 35.03 -6.53
CA GLY A 285 6.82 35.05 -7.40
C GLY A 285 7.14 34.55 -8.81
N GLU A 286 8.23 33.79 -8.97
CA GLU A 286 8.52 33.11 -10.23
C GLU A 286 7.46 32.02 -10.45
N GLY A 287 6.46 32.37 -11.27
CA GLY A 287 5.33 31.50 -11.62
C GLY A 287 3.99 32.04 -11.10
N GLU A 288 3.43 33.07 -11.76
CA GLU A 288 1.99 33.26 -11.73
C GLU A 288 1.32 32.02 -12.36
N GLY A 289 0.68 31.16 -11.56
CA GLY A 289 -0.03 29.98 -12.07
C GLY A 289 -0.12 28.80 -11.09
N ASP A 290 -0.55 27.64 -11.62
CA ASP A 290 -0.62 26.39 -10.88
C ASP A 290 0.79 25.77 -10.74
N ILE A 291 1.48 26.03 -9.63
CA ILE A 291 2.82 25.49 -9.34
C ILE A 291 2.71 24.04 -8.84
N ALA A 292 3.51 23.14 -9.41
CA ALA A 292 3.68 21.78 -8.94
C ALA A 292 5.13 21.51 -8.52
N ILE A 293 5.34 21.09 -7.28
CA ILE A 293 6.65 20.65 -6.77
C ILE A 293 6.65 19.13 -6.65
N VAL A 294 7.55 18.47 -7.37
CA VAL A 294 7.67 17.00 -7.39
C VAL A 294 8.94 16.59 -6.66
N LEU A 295 8.77 15.97 -5.49
CA LEU A 295 9.88 15.48 -4.68
C LEU A 295 10.26 14.06 -5.10
N ALA A 296 11.56 13.82 -5.30
CA ALA A 296 12.09 12.47 -5.53
C ALA A 296 12.14 11.63 -4.23
N ASP A 297 12.13 12.31 -3.07
CA ASP A 297 12.13 11.71 -1.75
C ASP A 297 11.10 12.42 -0.86
N GLU A 298 10.13 11.67 -0.35
CA GLU A 298 9.04 12.18 0.48
C GLU A 298 9.53 12.78 1.81
N THR A 299 10.70 12.36 2.30
CA THR A 299 11.28 12.89 3.54
C THR A 299 11.65 14.37 3.44
N LEU A 300 11.76 14.92 2.23
CA LEU A 300 12.04 16.33 1.96
C LEU A 300 10.81 17.24 2.13
N LEU A 301 9.61 16.66 2.26
CA LEU A 301 8.38 17.45 2.36
C LEU A 301 8.39 18.39 3.57
N GLY A 302 8.79 17.90 4.75
CA GLY A 302 8.88 18.72 5.96
C GLY A 302 9.83 19.90 5.80
N PRO A 303 11.11 19.66 5.47
CA PRO A 303 12.08 20.72 5.21
C PRO A 303 11.64 21.72 4.13
N LEU A 304 10.94 21.27 3.08
CA LEU A 304 10.40 22.13 2.04
C LEU A 304 9.28 23.04 2.55
N LEU A 305 8.32 22.50 3.32
CA LEU A 305 7.21 23.28 3.87
C LEU A 305 7.70 24.40 4.81
N ASP A 306 8.80 24.15 5.53
CA ASP A 306 9.44 25.17 6.37
C ASP A 306 10.00 26.36 5.56
N GLN A 307 10.21 26.20 4.25
CA GLN A 307 10.67 27.28 3.35
C GLN A 307 9.51 28.01 2.66
N PHE A 308 8.27 27.59 2.84
CA PHE A 308 7.14 28.21 2.15
C PHE A 308 6.90 29.62 2.69
N PRO A 309 6.80 30.63 1.81
CA PRO A 309 6.51 31.98 2.26
C PRO A 309 5.08 32.07 2.79
N SER A 310 4.87 32.99 3.74
CA SER A 310 3.61 33.10 4.49
C SER A 310 2.40 33.53 3.66
N ASN A 311 2.59 33.92 2.40
CA ASN A 311 1.54 34.29 1.44
C ASN A 311 0.93 33.08 0.70
N ILE A 312 1.41 31.85 0.92
CA ILE A 312 0.80 30.64 0.36
C ILE A 312 -0.25 30.08 1.33
N ASP A 313 -1.51 30.38 1.06
CA ASP A 313 -2.63 29.98 1.94
C ASP A 313 -3.01 28.49 1.81
N HIS A 314 -2.83 27.91 0.62
CA HIS A 314 -3.34 26.58 0.30
C HIS A 314 -2.30 25.75 -0.46
N VAL A 315 -1.98 24.58 0.09
CA VAL A 315 -1.07 23.61 -0.52
C VAL A 315 -1.81 22.29 -0.67
N ASN A 316 -1.79 21.72 -1.87
CA ASN A 316 -2.33 20.38 -2.12
C ASN A 316 -1.20 19.35 -2.13
N ILE A 317 -1.05 18.64 -1.01
CA ILE A 317 0.00 17.64 -0.85
C ILE A 317 -0.54 16.28 -1.30
N THR A 318 0.13 15.68 -2.28
CA THR A 318 -0.26 14.38 -2.86
C THR A 318 0.25 13.20 -2.04
N ILE A 319 1.32 13.42 -1.27
CA ILE A 319 1.89 12.43 -0.37
C ILE A 319 1.13 12.51 0.95
N GLY A 320 0.53 11.40 1.38
CA GLY A 320 -0.14 11.33 2.68
C GLY A 320 0.86 11.51 3.82
N LEU A 321 0.43 12.05 4.96
CA LEU A 321 1.27 12.03 6.16
C LEU A 321 1.59 10.57 6.52
N SER A 322 2.88 10.22 6.58
CA SER A 322 3.27 8.86 6.98
C SER A 322 2.65 8.51 8.33
N PHE A 323 2.07 7.31 8.42
CA PHE A 323 1.53 6.78 9.67
C PHE A 323 2.55 6.84 10.81
N THR A 324 3.84 6.64 10.51
CA THR A 324 4.92 6.69 11.51
C THR A 324 5.11 8.06 12.18
N HIS A 325 4.58 9.12 11.57
CA HIS A 325 4.56 10.47 12.15
C HIS A 325 3.26 10.77 12.91
N SER A 326 2.28 9.87 12.88
CA SER A 326 1.01 10.08 13.59
C SER A 326 1.15 9.85 15.10
N GLN A 327 0.30 10.54 15.86
CA GLN A 327 0.20 10.31 17.31
C GLN A 327 -0.31 8.90 17.65
N VAL A 328 -1.15 8.33 16.78
CA VAL A 328 -1.70 6.98 16.93
C VAL A 328 -0.58 5.93 16.85
N TYR A 329 0.39 6.12 15.93
CA TYR A 329 1.55 5.24 15.84
C TYR A 329 2.39 5.25 17.11
N LEU A 330 2.75 6.43 17.63
CA LEU A 330 3.53 6.55 18.87
C LEU A 330 2.84 5.83 20.03
N PHE A 331 1.53 6.05 20.17
CA PHE A 331 0.71 5.41 21.20
C PHE A 331 0.68 3.89 21.11
N LEU A 332 0.42 3.33 19.92
CA LEU A 332 0.45 1.88 19.74
C LEU A 332 1.85 1.30 19.93
N LYS A 333 2.88 1.99 19.43
CA LYS A 333 4.28 1.59 19.59
C LYS A 333 4.66 1.50 21.07
N ASP A 334 4.33 2.52 21.85
CA ASP A 334 4.62 2.53 23.30
C ASP A 334 3.85 1.43 24.03
N TYR A 335 2.61 1.18 23.63
CA TYR A 335 1.81 0.06 24.16
C TYR A 335 2.46 -1.31 23.88
N PHE A 336 2.87 -1.58 22.64
CA PHE A 336 3.53 -2.85 22.30
C PHE A 336 4.91 -2.99 22.95
N LEU A 337 5.71 -1.92 22.98
CA LEU A 337 7.04 -1.95 23.60
C LEU A 337 6.97 -2.24 25.10
N LEU A 338 5.96 -1.70 25.80
CA LEU A 338 5.68 -1.99 27.20
C LEU A 338 5.52 -3.51 27.42
N HIS A 339 4.74 -4.19 26.59
CA HIS A 339 4.52 -5.64 26.68
C HIS A 339 5.75 -6.46 26.27
N ILE A 340 6.40 -6.12 25.16
CA ILE A 340 7.56 -6.85 24.63
C ILE A 340 8.72 -6.83 25.64
N ARG A 341 8.99 -5.67 26.25
CA ARG A 341 10.09 -5.53 27.22
C ARG A 341 9.79 -6.27 28.52
N ALA A 342 8.55 -6.19 29.01
CA ALA A 342 8.13 -6.92 30.20
C ALA A 342 8.21 -8.45 30.00
N GLU A 343 7.83 -8.96 28.82
CA GLU A 343 7.92 -10.40 28.52
C GLU A 343 9.39 -10.86 28.37
N LYS A 344 10.25 -10.05 27.75
CA LYS A 344 11.70 -10.36 27.67
C LYS A 344 12.34 -10.42 29.06
N ALA A 345 11.99 -9.51 29.97
CA ALA A 345 12.47 -9.55 31.36
C ALA A 345 11.99 -10.80 32.10
N LYS A 346 10.73 -11.21 31.88
CA LYS A 346 10.18 -12.44 32.46
C LYS A 346 10.95 -13.69 32.00
N ASN A 347 11.32 -13.76 30.72
CA ASN A 347 12.08 -14.89 30.17
C ASN A 347 13.52 -15.00 30.74
N THR A 348 14.06 -13.94 31.35
CA THR A 348 15.35 -14.00 32.07
C THR A 348 15.21 -14.39 33.55
N GLY A 349 14.04 -14.89 33.95
CA GLY A 349 13.74 -15.35 35.30
C GLY A 349 13.18 -14.28 36.24
N GLN A 350 12.88 -13.08 35.73
CA GLN A 350 12.22 -12.03 36.51
C GLN A 350 10.69 -12.20 36.51
N ILE A 351 10.02 -11.51 37.42
CA ILE A 351 8.54 -11.46 37.44
C ILE A 351 8.09 -10.48 36.33
N TRP A 352 6.94 -10.73 35.70
CA TRP A 352 6.36 -9.77 34.74
C TRP A 352 6.13 -8.43 35.44
N GLN A 353 6.87 -7.42 35.01
CA GLN A 353 6.81 -6.05 35.54
C GLN A 353 7.14 -5.06 34.45
N VAL A 354 6.53 -3.87 34.51
CA VAL A 354 6.75 -2.78 33.56
C VAL A 354 7.77 -1.81 34.13
N HIS A 355 8.76 -1.44 33.32
CA HIS A 355 9.71 -0.39 33.69
C HIS A 355 9.05 0.99 33.65
N HIS A 356 9.38 1.86 34.60
CA HIS A 356 8.75 3.19 34.73
C HIS A 356 8.83 4.03 33.44
N GLU A 357 9.93 3.96 32.68
CA GLU A 357 10.07 4.70 31.42
C GLU A 357 9.07 4.27 30.35
N ASP A 358 8.72 2.98 30.31
CA ASP A 358 7.77 2.46 29.33
C ASP A 358 6.35 2.82 29.76
N LEU A 359 6.07 2.75 31.07
CA LEU A 359 4.79 3.19 31.63
C LEU A 359 4.58 4.70 31.44
N THR A 360 5.59 5.54 31.69
CA THR A 360 5.51 6.99 31.48
C THR A 360 5.25 7.32 30.01
N ARG A 361 6.04 6.76 29.08
CA ARG A 361 5.87 6.99 27.63
C ARG A 361 4.46 6.63 27.16
N TRP A 362 3.99 5.43 27.52
CA TRP A 362 2.63 5.01 27.19
C TRP A 362 1.57 5.89 27.85
N ALA A 363 1.77 6.32 29.10
CA ALA A 363 0.81 7.17 29.80
C ALA A 363 0.72 8.58 29.18
N GLU A 364 1.84 9.16 28.76
CA GLU A 364 1.91 10.44 28.05
C GLU A 364 1.22 10.38 26.69
N THR A 365 1.45 9.33 25.91
CA THR A 365 0.77 9.18 24.60
C THR A 365 -0.71 8.87 24.77
N SER A 366 -1.09 8.09 25.79
CA SER A 366 -2.47 7.79 26.14
C SER A 366 -3.28 9.00 26.63
N SER A 367 -2.65 9.95 27.32
CA SER A 367 -3.35 11.13 27.83
C SER A 367 -3.76 12.08 26.70
N ARG A 368 -2.99 12.14 25.60
CA ARG A 368 -3.36 12.86 24.37
C ARG A 368 -4.68 12.39 23.76
N PHE A 369 -5.07 11.14 24.02
CA PHE A 369 -6.34 10.54 23.59
C PHE A 369 -7.39 10.47 24.69
N HIS A 370 -7.18 11.13 25.82
CA HIS A 370 -8.09 11.16 26.97
C HIS A 370 -8.36 9.77 27.60
N LEU A 371 -7.50 8.78 27.33
CA LEU A 371 -7.62 7.43 27.90
C LEU A 371 -7.16 7.40 29.37
N ILE A 372 -6.18 8.24 29.69
CA ILE A 372 -5.61 8.40 31.03
C ILE A 372 -5.62 9.88 31.37
N ALA A 373 -5.90 10.19 32.64
CA ALA A 373 -5.93 11.58 33.11
C ALA A 373 -4.51 12.11 33.36
N ASP A 374 -4.26 13.38 33.06
CA ASP A 374 -2.93 14.00 33.20
C ASP A 374 -2.33 13.92 34.61
N HIS A 375 -3.17 13.88 35.65
CA HIS A 375 -2.70 13.74 37.02
C HIS A 375 -2.05 12.37 37.29
N ILE A 376 -2.44 11.33 36.56
CA ILE A 376 -1.84 10.00 36.64
C ILE A 376 -0.43 10.04 36.04
N VAL A 377 -0.26 10.66 34.87
CA VAL A 377 1.07 10.85 34.24
C VAL A 377 2.01 11.57 35.20
N LYS A 378 1.56 12.69 35.77
CA LYS A 378 2.32 13.46 36.78
C LYS A 378 2.66 12.63 38.03
N SER A 379 1.79 11.69 38.43
CA SER A 379 2.04 10.82 39.58
C SER A 379 3.13 9.79 39.32
N ILE A 380 3.18 9.22 38.11
CA ILE A 380 4.22 8.28 37.67
C ILE A 380 5.58 8.99 37.63
N ASP A 381 5.62 10.18 37.03
CA ASP A 381 6.82 11.01 36.97
C ASP A 381 7.35 11.40 38.35
N LYS A 382 6.45 11.73 39.28
CA LYS A 382 6.83 12.08 40.65
C LYS A 382 7.43 10.88 41.37
N LYS A 383 6.77 9.71 41.35
CA LYS A 383 7.29 8.47 41.97
C LYS A 383 8.65 8.07 41.39
N THR A 384 8.86 8.31 40.09
CA THR A 384 10.12 8.07 39.39
C THR A 384 11.23 9.02 39.84
N LYS A 385 10.99 10.34 39.80
CA LYS A 385 11.99 11.37 40.17
C LYS A 385 12.42 11.28 41.64
N GLU A 386 11.52 10.82 42.51
CA GLU A 386 11.81 10.59 43.92
C GLU A 386 12.57 9.26 44.16
N GLY A 387 12.86 8.47 43.11
CA GLY A 387 13.56 7.19 43.19
C GLY A 387 12.76 6.08 43.89
N ARG A 388 11.44 6.26 44.05
CA ARG A 388 10.58 5.42 44.89
C ARG A 388 10.07 4.17 44.18
N GLN A 389 9.98 4.19 42.85
CA GLN A 389 9.41 3.08 42.08
C GLN A 389 10.03 2.98 40.69
N VAL A 390 10.75 1.89 40.43
CA VAL A 390 11.38 1.60 39.11
C VAL A 390 10.52 0.64 38.29
N PHE A 391 9.86 -0.32 38.94
CA PHE A 391 9.07 -1.36 38.29
C PHE A 391 7.63 -1.41 38.80
N TYR A 392 6.68 -1.69 37.91
CA TYR A 392 5.24 -1.75 38.19
C TYR A 392 4.72 -3.16 37.91
N ASN A 393 4.14 -3.79 38.93
CA ASN A 393 3.47 -5.09 38.83
C ASN A 393 1.95 -4.85 38.75
N GLU A 394 1.15 -5.92 38.75
CA GLU A 394 -0.31 -5.81 38.67
C GLU A 394 -0.91 -4.91 39.76
N GLU A 395 -0.47 -5.08 41.01
CA GLU A 395 -0.98 -4.31 42.14
C GLU A 395 -0.69 -2.82 41.98
N HIS A 396 0.56 -2.47 41.63
CA HIS A 396 0.95 -1.08 41.39
C HIS A 396 0.15 -0.46 40.23
N LEU A 397 -0.09 -1.20 39.15
CA LEU A 397 -0.86 -0.72 38.00
C LEU A 397 -2.34 -0.51 38.36
N ARG A 398 -2.93 -1.43 39.14
CA ARG A 398 -4.32 -1.32 39.60
C ARG A 398 -4.51 -0.16 40.58
N GLU A 399 -3.54 0.11 41.45
CA GLU A 399 -3.53 1.28 42.34
C GLU A 399 -3.49 2.59 41.55
N LEU A 400 -2.66 2.66 40.50
CA LEU A 400 -2.47 3.87 39.69
C LEU A 400 -3.61 4.16 38.70
N LEU A 401 -4.11 3.13 38.02
CA LEU A 401 -5.02 3.28 36.88
C LEU A 401 -6.46 2.83 37.20
N GLY A 402 -6.65 2.10 38.29
CA GLY A 402 -7.89 1.40 38.61
C GLY A 402 -8.01 0.07 37.88
N SER A 403 -8.64 -0.92 38.55
CA SER A 403 -8.81 -2.27 38.02
C SER A 403 -9.54 -2.33 36.68
N GLU A 404 -10.51 -1.43 36.45
CA GLU A 404 -11.27 -1.38 35.21
C GLU A 404 -10.37 -1.07 34.01
N LYS A 405 -9.49 -0.04 34.11
CA LYS A 405 -8.61 0.35 33.01
C LYS A 405 -7.53 -0.68 32.74
N VAL A 406 -6.93 -1.23 33.79
CA VAL A 406 -5.91 -2.30 33.66
C VAL A 406 -6.48 -3.49 32.91
N SER A 407 -7.71 -3.90 33.24
CA SER A 407 -8.38 -5.02 32.56
C SER A 407 -8.89 -4.65 31.16
N ARG A 408 -9.46 -3.46 30.96
CA ARG A 408 -9.98 -3.01 29.66
C ARG A 408 -8.88 -2.86 28.60
N TYR A 409 -7.70 -2.38 29.01
CA TYR A 409 -6.58 -2.12 28.11
C TYR A 409 -5.49 -3.17 28.17
N GLY A 410 -5.70 -4.27 28.92
CA GLY A 410 -4.76 -5.39 28.94
C GLY A 410 -3.36 -5.06 29.43
N LEU A 411 -3.21 -4.19 30.45
CA LEU A 411 -1.90 -3.63 30.83
C LEU A 411 -1.01 -4.56 31.66
N PHE A 412 -1.40 -5.81 31.90
CA PHE A 412 -0.64 -6.73 32.74
C PHE A 412 -0.67 -8.17 32.21
N ASN A 413 0.53 -8.75 31.99
CA ASN A 413 0.78 -10.17 31.69
C ASN A 413 -0.21 -10.80 30.69
N VAL A 414 -0.52 -10.04 29.62
CA VAL A 414 -1.41 -10.47 28.56
C VAL A 414 -0.66 -11.36 27.57
N LYS A 415 -1.26 -12.50 27.19
CA LYS A 415 -0.75 -13.34 26.10
C LYS A 415 -0.72 -12.54 24.79
N MET A 416 0.35 -12.67 24.00
CA MET A 416 0.51 -11.91 22.75
C MET A 416 -0.71 -11.99 21.83
N ASN A 417 -1.33 -13.16 21.65
CA ASN A 417 -2.53 -13.31 20.81
C ASN A 417 -3.72 -12.46 21.29
N ASN A 418 -3.80 -12.16 22.59
CA ASN A 418 -4.84 -11.31 23.15
C ASN A 418 -4.52 -9.82 23.04
N LEU A 419 -3.25 -9.42 22.83
CA LEU A 419 -2.89 -8.01 22.67
C LEU A 419 -3.56 -7.38 21.46
N ILE A 420 -3.77 -8.14 20.40
CA ILE A 420 -4.51 -7.72 19.21
C ILE A 420 -5.90 -7.20 19.58
N ASN A 421 -6.64 -7.95 20.39
CA ASN A 421 -7.97 -7.57 20.86
C ASN A 421 -7.94 -6.31 21.72
N PHE A 422 -6.94 -6.17 22.60
CA PHE A 422 -6.77 -4.97 23.40
C PHE A 422 -6.36 -3.76 22.57
N SER A 423 -5.56 -3.94 21.51
CA SER A 423 -5.21 -2.88 20.56
C SER A 423 -6.45 -2.37 19.82
N VAL A 424 -7.34 -3.26 19.37
CA VAL A 424 -8.64 -2.87 18.80
C VAL A 424 -9.47 -2.08 19.81
N GLN A 425 -9.53 -2.54 21.06
CA GLN A 425 -10.27 -1.85 22.12
C GLN A 425 -9.69 -0.45 22.42
N LEU A 426 -8.36 -0.33 22.51
CA LEU A 426 -7.65 0.94 22.68
C LEU A 426 -7.96 1.90 21.53
N LEU A 427 -7.89 1.43 20.28
CA LEU A 427 -8.19 2.24 19.10
C LEU A 427 -9.65 2.70 19.07
N ARG A 428 -10.60 1.87 19.49
CA ARG A 428 -12.02 2.25 19.61
C ARG A 428 -12.26 3.33 20.65
N ASP A 429 -11.45 3.36 21.70
CA ASP A 429 -11.58 4.32 22.79
C ASP A 429 -10.79 5.62 22.53
N VAL A 430 -10.02 5.72 21.42
CA VAL A 430 -9.33 6.95 21.00
C VAL A 430 -10.34 8.08 20.83
N ARG A 431 -10.21 9.13 21.64
CA ARG A 431 -11.01 10.36 21.52
C ARG A 431 -10.13 11.53 21.11
N SER A 432 -10.38 12.04 19.90
CA SER A 432 -9.68 13.20 19.34
C SER A 432 -10.67 14.14 18.64
N SER A 433 -10.43 15.44 18.75
CA SER A 433 -11.12 16.46 17.94
C SER A 433 -10.62 16.49 16.49
N ASP A 434 -9.46 15.88 16.23
CA ASP A 434 -8.86 15.77 14.91
C ASP A 434 -9.46 14.57 14.13
N ARG A 435 -10.11 14.87 13.01
CA ARG A 435 -10.71 13.86 12.11
C ARG A 435 -9.66 12.94 11.49
N ILE A 436 -8.42 13.40 11.29
CA ILE A 436 -7.34 12.58 10.71
C ILE A 436 -7.00 11.45 11.68
N THR A 437 -6.78 11.80 12.95
CA THR A 437 -6.56 10.83 14.03
C THR A 437 -7.65 9.77 14.10
N VAL A 438 -8.92 10.17 14.03
CA VAL A 438 -10.05 9.23 14.05
C VAL A 438 -10.03 8.30 12.83
N GLY A 439 -9.82 8.85 11.63
CA GLY A 439 -9.74 8.05 10.41
C GLY A 439 -8.56 7.05 10.41
N ILE A 440 -7.41 7.43 10.98
CA ILE A 440 -6.28 6.50 11.18
C ILE A 440 -6.68 5.36 12.12
N ALA A 441 -7.33 5.67 13.25
CA ALA A 441 -7.74 4.65 14.21
C ALA A 441 -8.75 3.66 13.61
N GLU A 442 -9.75 4.15 12.86
CA GLU A 442 -10.72 3.31 12.14
C GLU A 442 -10.04 2.39 11.14
N ARG A 443 -9.10 2.92 10.33
CA ARG A 443 -8.38 2.10 9.35
C ARG A 443 -7.50 1.04 10.00
N LEU A 444 -6.88 1.35 11.14
CA LEU A 444 -6.10 0.36 11.90
C LEU A 444 -6.97 -0.72 12.52
N ILE A 445 -8.18 -0.38 12.98
CA ILE A 445 -9.13 -1.38 13.48
C ILE A 445 -9.47 -2.40 12.39
N GLU A 446 -9.73 -1.94 11.16
CA GLU A 446 -9.97 -2.81 10.00
C GLU A 446 -8.77 -3.76 9.78
N ILE A 447 -7.56 -3.20 9.63
CA ILE A 447 -6.34 -4.00 9.40
C ILE A 447 -6.11 -5.01 10.53
N VAL A 448 -6.20 -4.59 11.79
CA VAL A 448 -5.96 -5.46 12.94
C VAL A 448 -7.03 -6.55 13.05
N THR A 449 -8.28 -6.26 12.67
CA THR A 449 -9.37 -7.24 12.66
C THR A 449 -9.15 -8.29 11.58
N ASP A 450 -8.80 -7.86 10.36
CA ASP A 450 -8.50 -8.76 9.24
C ASP A 450 -7.28 -9.65 9.58
N THR A 451 -6.23 -9.03 10.13
CA THR A 451 -5.03 -9.72 10.60
C THR A 451 -5.37 -10.75 11.69
N SER A 452 -6.26 -10.40 12.63
CA SER A 452 -6.70 -11.30 13.69
C SER A 452 -7.47 -12.51 13.16
N GLU A 453 -8.29 -12.32 12.13
CA GLU A 453 -9.01 -13.41 11.47
C GLU A 453 -8.02 -14.40 10.86
N VAL A 454 -7.01 -13.90 10.14
CA VAL A 454 -5.92 -14.71 9.59
C VAL A 454 -5.22 -15.48 10.71
N ILE A 455 -4.73 -14.81 11.76
CA ILE A 455 -4.02 -15.46 12.87
C ILE A 455 -4.90 -16.53 13.54
N SER A 456 -6.20 -16.29 13.70
CA SER A 456 -7.12 -17.23 14.35
C SER A 456 -7.35 -18.53 13.58
N ASN A 457 -7.07 -18.53 12.27
CA ASN A 457 -7.12 -19.73 11.45
C ASN A 457 -5.92 -20.66 11.67
N TYR A 458 -4.92 -20.21 12.45
CA TYR A 458 -3.68 -20.94 12.69
C TYR A 458 -3.46 -21.24 14.18
N PRO A 459 -3.03 -22.47 14.53
CA PRO A 459 -2.91 -22.93 15.91
C PRO A 459 -1.77 -22.27 16.72
#